data_AF-A0A936QGU2-F1
#
_entry.id   AF-A0A936QGU2-F1
#
_cell.length_a   1.000
_cell.length_b   1.000
_cell.length_c   1.000
_cell.angle_alpha   90.00
_cell.angle_beta   90.00
_cell.angle_gamma   90.00
#
_symmetry.space_group_name_H-M   'P 1'
#
loop_
_entity.id
_entity.type
_entity.pdbx_description
1 polymer ?
#
loop_
_entity_poly.entity_id
_entity_poly.type
_entity_poly.pdbx_seq_one_letter_code
_entity_poly.pdbx_strand_id
1 'polypeptide(L)'
;MYIFFSLGNIFSKALSGLGLFKNIFFSLLVSRIYILIFVVLALLIYSPGLNEIFLITLSGSAVQIAILYNFTKKNNLISFTGFFDFKKSYSLLKFASPLGLAVLFNFLYDKIDILIISKLTDYDQVAFYNIGYGIFKTSTLAYSFIFISGFTRISYIGRSKKAVSLFFKKYFFILFKICLVISIILFYFRIFL
;
A
#
# COMPACT_ATOMS: atom_id res chain seq x y z
N MET A 1 -3.58 7.30 13.66
CA MET A 1 -3.01 6.82 12.38
C MET A 1 -3.78 5.63 11.78
N TYR A 2 -4.01 4.54 12.52
CA TYR A 2 -4.69 3.33 12.00
C TYR A 2 -6.07 3.58 11.40
N ILE A 3 -6.90 4.41 12.04
CA ILE A 3 -8.25 4.75 11.55
C ILE A 3 -8.17 5.49 10.20
N PHE A 4 -7.27 6.47 10.09
CA PHE A 4 -7.05 7.23 8.85
C PHE A 4 -6.58 6.31 7.72
N PHE A 5 -5.64 5.41 8.02
CA PHE A 5 -5.16 4.44 7.04
C PHE A 5 -6.25 3.46 6.60
N SER A 6 -7.05 2.97 7.54
CA SER A 6 -8.18 2.08 7.26
C SER A 6 -9.23 2.75 6.37
N LEU A 7 -9.65 3.98 6.71
CA LEU A 7 -10.59 4.75 5.91
C LEU A 7 -10.06 5.05 4.49
N GLY A 8 -8.80 5.47 4.38
CA GLY A 8 -8.16 5.69 3.09
C GLY A 8 -8.12 4.43 2.22
N ASN A 9 -7.87 3.27 2.84
CA ASN A 9 -7.92 1.99 2.15
C ASN A 9 -9.32 1.62 1.68
N ILE A 10 -10.36 1.85 2.49
CA ILE A 10 -11.75 1.57 2.09
C ILE A 10 -12.10 2.36 0.82
N PHE A 11 -11.87 3.68 0.81
CA PHE A 11 -12.15 4.49 -0.37
C PHE A 11 -11.29 4.11 -1.58
N SER A 12 -10.01 3.84 -1.35
CA SER A 12 -9.11 3.39 -2.43
C SER A 12 -9.56 2.06 -3.04
N LYS A 13 -10.00 1.10 -2.23
CA LYS A 13 -10.52 -0.19 -2.72
C LYS A 13 -11.86 -0.04 -3.42
N ALA A 14 -12.74 0.84 -2.96
CA ALA A 14 -14.00 1.14 -3.64
C ALA A 14 -13.76 1.74 -5.03
N LEU A 15 -12.88 2.75 -5.15
CA LEU A 15 -12.49 3.34 -6.43
C LEU A 15 -11.74 2.35 -7.33
N SER A 16 -10.93 1.46 -6.73
CA SER A 16 -10.25 0.38 -7.44
C SER A 16 -11.26 -0.56 -8.09
N GLY A 17 -12.36 -0.91 -7.40
CA GLY A 17 -13.43 -1.72 -7.96
C GLY A 17 -14.10 -1.10 -9.19
N LEU A 18 -14.11 0.23 -9.29
CA LEU A 18 -14.58 0.96 -10.48
C LEU A 18 -13.49 1.19 -11.55
N GLY A 19 -12.28 0.69 -11.35
CA GLY A 19 -11.17 0.91 -12.28
C GLY A 19 -10.57 2.32 -12.25
N LEU A 20 -10.91 3.15 -11.26
CA LEU A 20 -10.48 4.55 -11.15
C LEU A 20 -9.09 4.71 -10.52
N PHE A 21 -8.10 3.96 -11.03
CA PHE A 21 -6.73 3.93 -10.49
C PHE A 21 -6.02 5.28 -10.53
N LYS A 22 -6.30 6.09 -11.56
CA LYS A 22 -5.71 7.43 -11.71
C LYS A 22 -6.06 8.33 -10.52
N ASN A 23 -7.28 8.24 -10.01
CA ASN A 23 -7.75 9.06 -8.88
C ASN A 23 -7.09 8.64 -7.57
N ILE A 24 -6.88 7.32 -7.39
CA ILE A 24 -6.16 6.77 -6.24
C ILE A 24 -4.69 7.19 -6.28
N PHE A 25 -4.05 7.09 -7.44
CA PHE A 25 -2.67 7.51 -7.62
C PHE A 25 -2.50 9.01 -7.38
N PHE A 26 -3.41 9.83 -7.93
CA PHE A 26 -3.41 11.27 -7.73
C PHE A 26 -3.53 11.64 -6.24
N SER A 27 -4.46 11.02 -5.50
CA SER A 27 -4.63 11.32 -4.07
C SER A 27 -3.39 10.93 -3.24
N LEU A 28 -2.77 9.78 -3.55
CA LEU A 28 -1.52 9.35 -2.94
C LEU A 28 -0.38 10.34 -3.23
N LEU A 29 -0.23 10.74 -4.49
CA LEU A 29 0.84 11.63 -4.92
C LEU A 29 0.71 13.00 -4.26
N VAL A 30 -0.48 13.60 -4.27
CA VAL A 30 -0.73 14.89 -3.60
C VAL A 30 -0.42 14.82 -2.11
N SER A 31 -0.87 13.75 -1.42
CA SER A 31 -0.57 13.53 0.00
C SER A 31 0.93 13.41 0.28
N ARG A 32 1.67 12.68 -0.56
CA ARG A 32 3.11 12.49 -0.39
C ARG A 32 3.91 13.76 -0.68
N ILE A 33 3.55 14.52 -1.72
CA ILE A 33 4.16 15.82 -2.00
C ILE A 33 3.88 16.79 -0.85
N TYR A 34 2.65 16.81 -0.33
CA TYR A 34 2.31 17.62 0.85
C TYR A 34 3.22 17.27 2.04
N ILE A 35 3.34 15.99 2.40
CA ILE A 35 4.21 15.55 3.51
C ILE A 35 5.66 15.97 3.26
N LEU A 36 6.18 15.74 2.04
CA LEU A 36 7.55 16.09 1.69
C LEU A 36 7.80 17.59 1.88
N ILE A 37 6.94 18.45 1.35
CA ILE A 37 7.07 19.90 1.45
C ILE A 37 7.11 20.34 2.91
N PHE A 38 6.15 19.86 3.73
CA PHE A 38 6.09 20.27 5.14
C PHE A 38 7.23 19.71 5.99
N VAL A 39 7.72 18.50 5.71
CA VAL A 39 8.91 17.95 6.38
C VAL A 39 10.15 18.76 6.01
N VAL A 40 10.35 19.08 4.73
CA VAL A 40 11.50 19.88 4.28
C VAL A 40 11.43 21.29 4.87
N LEU A 41 10.26 21.94 4.84
CA LEU A 41 10.08 23.25 5.46
C LEU A 41 10.34 23.22 6.96
N ALA A 42 9.84 22.20 7.66
CA ALA A 42 10.11 22.03 9.09
C ALA A 42 11.61 21.96 9.33
N LEU A 43 12.33 21.08 8.63
CA LEU A 43 13.79 20.89 8.74
C LEU A 43 14.60 22.17 8.43
N LEU A 44 14.12 23.03 7.53
CA LEU A 44 14.80 24.29 7.19
C LEU A 44 14.61 25.37 8.26
N ILE A 45 13.49 25.35 8.99
CA ILE A 45 13.14 26.37 9.99
C ILE A 45 13.59 25.94 11.39
N TYR A 46 13.44 24.66 11.73
CA TYR A 46 13.79 24.08 13.02
C TYR A 46 14.18 22.60 12.85
N SER A 47 14.74 21.97 13.87
CA SER A 47 14.98 20.51 13.85
C SER A 47 13.74 19.81 14.42
N PRO A 48 12.76 19.36 13.60
CA PRO A 48 11.54 18.75 14.11
C PRO A 48 11.83 17.47 14.87
N GLY A 49 11.16 17.31 16.01
CA GLY A 49 11.12 16.05 16.71
C GLY A 49 10.22 15.04 16.01
N LEU A 50 10.18 13.83 16.57
CA LEU A 50 9.35 12.74 16.06
C LEU A 50 7.85 13.06 16.10
N ASN A 51 7.40 13.86 17.09
CA ASN A 51 6.00 14.21 17.26
C ASN A 51 5.51 15.13 16.13
N GLU A 52 6.32 16.08 15.72
CA GLU A 52 6.01 17.03 14.64
C GLU A 52 5.97 16.32 13.29
N ILE A 53 6.97 15.47 13.02
CA ILE A 53 6.98 14.61 11.83
C ILE A 53 5.73 13.72 11.80
N PHE A 54 5.37 13.14 12.95
CA PHE A 54 4.15 12.35 13.07
C PHE A 54 2.89 13.17 12.73
N LEU A 55 2.76 14.39 13.26
CA LEU A 55 1.63 15.27 12.95
C LEU A 55 1.56 15.63 11.46
N ILE A 56 2.68 15.93 10.82
CA ILE A 56 2.76 16.20 9.37
C ILE A 56 2.31 14.98 8.56
N THR A 57 2.74 13.78 8.93
CA THR A 57 2.33 12.55 8.23
C THR A 57 0.84 12.24 8.42
N LEU A 58 0.29 12.57 9.59
CA LEU A 58 -1.11 12.39 9.91
C LEU A 58 -2.00 13.40 9.14
N SER A 59 -1.58 14.65 9.05
CA SER A 59 -2.29 15.66 8.24
C SER A 59 -2.23 15.34 6.75
N GLY A 60 -1.09 14.88 6.24
CA GLY A 60 -0.99 14.38 4.86
C GLY A 60 -1.92 13.20 4.58
N SER A 61 -2.08 12.29 5.54
CA SER A 61 -3.04 11.18 5.45
C SER A 61 -4.49 11.69 5.43
N ALA A 62 -4.81 12.73 6.20
CA ALA A 62 -6.12 13.38 6.17
C ALA A 62 -6.42 14.02 4.80
N VAL A 63 -5.43 14.69 4.19
CA VAL A 63 -5.54 15.24 2.83
C VAL A 63 -5.87 14.13 1.82
N GLN A 64 -5.18 12.98 1.92
CA GLN A 64 -5.46 11.84 1.04
C GLN A 64 -6.92 11.38 1.15
N ILE A 65 -7.42 11.23 2.39
CA ILE A 65 -8.79 10.78 2.65
C ILE A 65 -9.79 11.79 2.11
N ALA A 66 -9.56 13.09 2.32
CA ALA A 66 -10.45 14.14 1.81
C ALA A 66 -10.58 14.08 0.27
N ILE A 67 -9.46 13.92 -0.43
CA ILE A 67 -9.45 13.77 -1.89
C ILE A 67 -10.19 12.49 -2.32
N LEU A 68 -9.89 11.36 -1.67
CA LEU A 68 -10.55 10.07 -1.96
C LEU A 68 -12.05 10.12 -1.70
N TYR A 69 -12.48 10.75 -0.60
CA TYR A 69 -13.88 10.95 -0.27
C TYR A 69 -14.59 11.76 -1.36
N ASN A 70 -13.99 12.86 -1.82
CA ASN A 70 -14.55 13.67 -2.90
C ASN A 70 -14.73 12.87 -4.19
N PHE A 71 -13.74 12.06 -4.57
CA PHE A 71 -13.88 11.18 -5.74
C PHE A 71 -14.94 10.10 -5.53
N THR A 72 -15.03 9.53 -4.34
CA THR A 72 -16.01 8.48 -4.03
C THR A 72 -17.43 9.05 -4.05
N LYS A 73 -17.62 10.26 -3.52
CA LYS A 73 -18.89 11.00 -3.57
C LYS A 73 -19.28 11.37 -5.00
N LYS A 74 -18.34 11.88 -5.81
CA LYS A 74 -18.58 12.23 -7.22
C LYS A 74 -19.03 11.03 -8.08
N ASN A 75 -18.62 9.82 -7.71
CA ASN A 75 -18.99 8.59 -8.39
C ASN A 75 -20.17 7.86 -7.71
N ASN A 76 -20.94 8.52 -6.85
CA ASN A 76 -22.14 7.99 -6.18
C ASN A 76 -21.93 6.67 -5.41
N LEU A 77 -20.71 6.39 -4.96
CA LEU A 77 -20.39 5.17 -4.20
C LEU A 77 -20.79 5.27 -2.72
N ILE A 78 -21.03 6.48 -2.21
CA ILE A 78 -21.41 6.71 -0.82
C ILE A 78 -22.86 7.17 -0.77
N SER A 79 -23.74 6.24 -0.42
CA SER A 79 -25.07 6.54 0.09
C SER A 79 -25.10 6.15 1.57
N PHE A 80 -25.09 7.14 2.47
CA PHE A 80 -25.18 6.92 3.93
C PHE A 80 -26.59 6.50 4.39
N THR A 81 -27.47 6.08 3.49
CA THR A 81 -28.91 5.95 3.72
C THR A 81 -29.33 4.58 4.27
N GLY A 82 -28.41 3.81 4.87
CA GLY A 82 -28.70 2.46 5.36
C GLY A 82 -28.27 2.25 6.81
N PHE A 83 -29.14 1.62 7.61
CA PHE A 83 -28.76 1.06 8.91
C PHE A 83 -27.71 -0.04 8.73
N PHE A 84 -26.87 -0.22 9.76
CA PHE A 84 -25.82 -1.23 9.79
C PHE A 84 -26.43 -2.64 9.62
N ASP A 85 -26.10 -3.30 8.51
CA ASP A 85 -26.55 -4.66 8.22
C ASP A 85 -25.51 -5.66 8.74
N PHE A 86 -25.79 -6.27 9.88
CA PHE A 86 -24.91 -7.24 10.53
C PHE A 86 -24.64 -8.46 9.62
N LYS A 87 -25.64 -8.90 8.84
CA LYS A 87 -25.53 -10.08 7.97
C LYS A 87 -24.58 -9.83 6.81
N LYS A 88 -24.67 -8.65 6.17
CA LYS A 88 -23.72 -8.22 5.13
C LYS A 88 -22.31 -7.99 5.69
N SER A 89 -22.21 -7.40 6.88
CA SER A 89 -20.92 -7.17 7.53
C SER A 89 -20.21 -8.49 7.85
N TYR A 90 -20.94 -9.46 8.39
CA TYR A 90 -20.40 -10.78 8.69
C TYR A 90 -20.00 -11.55 7.42
N SER A 91 -20.78 -11.49 6.35
CA SER A 91 -20.43 -12.16 5.09
C SER A 91 -19.18 -11.55 4.45
N LEU A 92 -19.02 -10.22 4.50
CA LEU A 92 -17.81 -9.53 4.07
C LEU A 92 -16.59 -9.95 4.90
N LEU A 93 -16.72 -10.01 6.23
CA LEU A 93 -15.63 -10.47 7.11
C LEU A 93 -15.25 -11.92 6.83
N LYS A 94 -16.22 -12.81 6.62
CA LYS A 94 -15.95 -14.21 6.28
C LYS A 94 -15.22 -14.36 4.94
N PHE A 95 -15.55 -13.51 3.96
CA PHE A 95 -14.85 -13.51 2.67
C PHE A 95 -13.45 -12.91 2.77
N ALA A 96 -13.28 -11.86 3.59
CA ALA A 96 -12.01 -11.17 3.78
C ALA A 96 -11.05 -11.91 4.74
N SER A 97 -11.54 -12.80 5.60
CA SER A 97 -10.74 -13.42 6.66
C SER A 97 -9.54 -14.23 6.17
N PRO A 98 -9.59 -15.03 5.07
CA PRO A 98 -8.40 -15.76 4.62
C PRO A 98 -7.30 -14.81 4.16
N LEU A 99 -7.68 -13.73 3.48
CA LEU A 99 -6.76 -12.69 3.05
C LEU A 99 -6.19 -11.92 4.25
N GLY A 100 -7.04 -11.60 5.23
CA GLY A 100 -6.64 -10.93 6.47
C GLY A 100 -5.67 -11.75 7.30
N LEU A 101 -5.89 -13.07 7.41
CA LEU A 101 -4.99 -14.00 8.09
C LEU A 101 -3.64 -14.07 7.37
N ALA A 102 -3.62 -14.20 6.04
CA ALA A 102 -2.37 -14.19 5.28
C ALA A 102 -1.55 -12.91 5.50
N VAL A 103 -2.22 -11.75 5.53
CA VAL A 103 -1.57 -10.46 5.81
C VAL A 103 -1.06 -10.42 7.26
N LEU A 104 -1.84 -10.88 8.23
CA LEU A 104 -1.42 -10.97 9.64
C LEU A 104 -0.21 -11.87 9.83
N PHE A 105 -0.19 -13.04 9.21
CA PHE A 105 0.96 -13.96 9.29
C PHE A 105 2.22 -13.36 8.70
N ASN A 106 2.14 -12.67 7.54
CA ASN A 106 3.28 -11.96 6.99
C ASN A 106 3.80 -10.88 7.94
N PHE A 107 2.91 -10.07 8.52
CA PHE A 107 3.32 -9.07 9.51
C PHE A 107 3.96 -9.69 10.76
N LEU A 108 3.41 -10.80 11.25
CA LEU A 108 3.92 -11.50 12.42
C LEU A 108 5.30 -12.08 12.12
N TYR A 109 5.46 -12.72 10.97
CA TYR A 109 6.74 -13.25 10.49
C TYR A 109 7.81 -12.15 10.42
N ASP A 110 7.50 -11.02 9.79
CA ASP A 110 8.42 -9.87 9.72
C ASP A 110 8.91 -9.42 11.11
N LYS A 111 8.01 -9.40 12.10
CA LYS A 111 8.35 -8.97 13.47
C LYS A 111 9.13 -10.02 14.23
N ILE A 112 8.83 -11.30 14.03
CA ILE A 112 9.58 -12.40 14.60
C ILE A 112 11.02 -12.38 14.07
N ASP A 113 11.21 -12.21 12.77
CA ASP A 113 12.54 -12.14 12.16
C ASP A 113 13.38 -11.01 12.75
N ILE A 114 12.80 -9.81 12.88
CA ILE A 114 13.48 -8.66 13.50
C ILE A 114 13.85 -8.97 14.98
N LEU A 115 12.95 -9.60 15.74
CA LEU A 115 13.21 -9.95 17.13
C LEU A 115 14.31 -11.00 17.26
N ILE A 116 14.33 -12.01 16.38
CA ILE A 116 15.38 -13.03 16.34
C ILE A 116 16.71 -12.38 15.99
N ILE A 117 16.76 -11.57 14.94
CA ILE A 117 17.99 -10.87 14.53
C ILE A 117 18.49 -9.95 15.65
N SER A 118 17.60 -9.23 16.34
CA SER A 118 17.99 -8.39 17.49
C SER A 118 18.54 -9.15 18.69
N LYS A 119 18.24 -10.45 18.81
CA LYS A 119 18.84 -11.32 19.82
C LYS A 119 20.19 -11.88 19.40
N LEU A 120 20.46 -11.94 18.10
CA LEU A 120 21.66 -12.54 17.53
C LEU A 120 22.72 -11.51 17.12
N THR A 121 22.33 -10.25 16.96
CA THR A 121 23.16 -9.18 16.41
C THR A 121 22.96 -7.87 17.17
N ASP A 122 23.94 -6.97 17.08
CA ASP A 122 23.86 -5.64 17.67
C ASP A 122 22.78 -4.77 17.00
N TYR A 123 22.26 -3.79 17.74
CA TYR A 123 21.19 -2.90 17.30
C TYR A 123 21.45 -2.21 15.95
N ASP A 124 22.71 -1.89 15.65
CA ASP A 124 23.09 -1.27 14.38
C ASP A 124 22.84 -2.21 13.19
N GLN A 125 23.14 -3.50 13.34
CA GLN A 125 22.87 -4.50 12.29
C GLN A 125 21.37 -4.72 12.09
N VAL A 126 20.59 -4.65 13.17
CA VAL A 126 19.12 -4.68 13.11
C VAL A 126 18.57 -3.46 12.35
N ALA A 127 19.18 -2.29 12.52
CA ALA A 127 18.81 -1.08 11.78
C ALA A 127 19.08 -1.24 10.27
N PHE A 128 20.27 -1.72 9.89
CA PHE A 128 20.60 -2.03 8.50
C PHE A 128 19.66 -3.08 7.89
N TYR A 129 19.36 -4.14 8.63
CA TYR A 129 18.40 -5.15 8.20
C TYR A 129 17.01 -4.54 7.95
N ASN A 130 16.52 -3.70 8.86
CA ASN A 130 15.23 -3.02 8.71
C ASN A 130 15.19 -2.08 7.49
N ILE A 131 16.29 -1.38 7.20
CA ILE A 131 16.41 -0.53 6.00
C ILE A 131 16.33 -1.40 4.76
N GLY A 132 17.10 -2.48 4.69
CA GLY A 132 17.07 -3.43 3.58
C GLY A 132 15.67 -4.00 3.35
N TYR A 133 15.01 -4.43 4.43
CA TYR A 133 13.64 -4.94 4.39
C TYR A 133 12.63 -3.87 3.92
N GLY A 134 12.80 -2.63 4.36
CA GLY A 134 12.00 -1.49 3.92
C GLY A 134 12.11 -1.26 2.41
N ILE A 135 13.33 -1.28 1.87
CA ILE A 135 13.58 -1.13 0.43
C ILE A 135 12.89 -2.27 -0.35
N PHE A 136 13.06 -3.52 0.06
CA PHE A 136 12.37 -4.67 -0.55
C PHE A 136 10.84 -4.55 -0.47
N LYS A 137 10.28 -4.04 0.63
CA LYS A 137 8.84 -3.76 0.70
C LYS A 137 8.41 -2.68 -0.27
N THR A 138 9.17 -1.59 -0.41
CA THR A 138 8.81 -0.51 -1.34
C THR A 138 8.85 -0.94 -2.80
N SER A 139 9.74 -1.86 -3.19
CA SER A 139 9.76 -2.39 -4.56
C SER A 139 8.50 -3.21 -4.89
N THR A 140 7.82 -3.79 -3.90
CA THR A 140 6.50 -4.42 -4.09
C THR A 140 5.36 -3.41 -4.39
N LEU A 141 5.56 -2.10 -4.15
CA LEU A 141 4.58 -1.08 -4.56
C LEU A 141 4.54 -0.93 -6.08
N ALA A 142 5.69 -1.02 -6.76
CA ALA A 142 5.75 -0.99 -8.22
C ALA A 142 4.96 -2.18 -8.83
N TYR A 143 5.07 -3.35 -8.22
CA TYR A 143 4.27 -4.53 -8.56
C TYR A 143 2.76 -4.27 -8.40
N SER A 144 2.37 -3.68 -7.27
CA SER A 144 0.97 -3.43 -6.92
C SER A 144 0.27 -2.52 -7.93
N PHE A 145 0.93 -1.48 -8.45
CA PHE A 145 0.31 -0.59 -9.45
C PHE A 145 0.03 -1.28 -10.79
N ILE A 146 0.96 -2.10 -11.26
CA ILE A 146 0.81 -2.84 -12.53
C ILE A 146 -0.25 -3.94 -12.39
N PHE A 147 -0.23 -4.67 -11.28
CA PHE A 147 -1.09 -5.83 -11.10
C PHE A 147 -2.50 -5.51 -10.61
N ILE A 148 -2.69 -4.50 -9.74
CA ILE A 148 -4.05 -4.16 -9.26
C ILE A 148 -4.93 -3.72 -10.44
N SER A 149 -4.41 -2.89 -11.34
CA SER A 149 -5.16 -2.50 -12.55
C SER A 149 -5.48 -3.70 -13.45
N GLY A 150 -4.53 -4.62 -13.56
CA GLY A 150 -4.67 -5.88 -14.25
C GLY A 150 -5.72 -6.82 -13.67
N PHE A 151 -5.63 -7.12 -12.38
CA PHE A 151 -6.54 -7.99 -11.65
C PHE A 151 -7.97 -7.47 -11.66
N THR A 152 -8.16 -6.16 -11.60
CA THR A 152 -9.50 -5.55 -11.67
C THR A 152 -10.10 -5.69 -13.08
N ARG A 153 -9.28 -5.60 -14.13
CA ARG A 153 -9.73 -5.91 -15.51
C ARG A 153 -10.07 -7.38 -15.67
N ILE A 154 -9.28 -8.29 -15.09
CA ILE A 154 -9.58 -9.73 -15.12
C ILE A 154 -10.85 -10.04 -14.35
N SER A 155 -11.09 -9.44 -13.17
CA SER A 155 -12.32 -9.66 -12.42
C SER A 155 -13.54 -9.18 -13.19
N TYR A 156 -13.41 -8.10 -13.97
CA TYR A 156 -14.44 -7.63 -14.89
C TYR A 156 -14.67 -8.60 -16.08
N ILE A 157 -13.59 -9.13 -16.67
CA ILE A 157 -13.62 -10.15 -17.73
C ILE A 157 -14.01 -11.56 -17.17
N GLY A 158 -14.16 -11.66 -15.85
CA GLY A 158 -14.04 -12.85 -15.01
C GLY A 158 -15.15 -13.89 -15.09
N ARG A 159 -15.49 -14.38 -16.28
CA ARG A 159 -16.13 -15.70 -16.46
C ARG A 159 -15.35 -16.67 -17.35
N SER A 160 -14.25 -16.23 -17.97
CA SER A 160 -13.47 -17.02 -18.92
C SER A 160 -12.11 -17.45 -18.36
N LYS A 161 -11.93 -18.75 -18.06
CA LYS A 161 -10.62 -19.33 -17.65
C LYS A 161 -9.50 -19.03 -18.64
N LYS A 162 -9.80 -18.97 -19.94
CA LYS A 162 -8.82 -18.65 -21.00
C LYS A 162 -8.30 -17.22 -20.90
N ALA A 163 -9.17 -16.25 -20.60
CA ALA A 163 -8.78 -14.85 -20.46
C ALA A 163 -7.84 -14.64 -19.25
N VAL A 164 -8.10 -15.33 -18.14
CA VAL A 164 -7.22 -15.33 -16.96
C VAL A 164 -5.83 -15.86 -17.32
N SER A 165 -5.75 -17.02 -17.99
CA SER A 165 -4.48 -17.63 -18.39
C SER A 165 -3.66 -16.75 -19.35
N LEU A 166 -4.32 -16.14 -20.35
CA LEU A 166 -3.69 -15.20 -21.28
C LEU A 166 -3.16 -13.96 -20.58
N PHE A 167 -3.92 -13.40 -19.64
CA PHE A 167 -3.46 -12.29 -18.82
C PHE A 167 -2.19 -12.68 -18.04
N PHE A 168 -2.24 -13.80 -17.30
CA PHE A 168 -1.07 -14.23 -16.54
C PHE A 168 0.15 -14.43 -17.43
N LYS A 169 0.04 -15.08 -18.59
CA LYS A 169 1.17 -15.25 -19.53
C LYS A 169 1.73 -13.91 -20.00
N LYS A 170 0.87 -12.95 -20.36
CA LYS A 170 1.30 -11.64 -20.88
C LYS A 170 2.03 -10.82 -19.82
N TYR A 171 1.49 -10.77 -18.60
CA TYR A 171 2.04 -9.94 -17.53
C TYR A 171 3.18 -10.63 -16.77
N PHE A 172 3.26 -11.97 -16.76
CA PHE A 172 4.34 -12.71 -16.11
C PHE A 172 5.73 -12.32 -16.63
N PHE A 173 5.91 -12.22 -17.96
CA PHE A 173 7.20 -11.84 -18.52
C PHE A 173 7.59 -10.40 -18.20
N ILE A 174 6.63 -9.48 -18.16
CA ILE A 174 6.86 -8.09 -17.76
C ILE A 174 7.31 -8.05 -16.30
N LEU A 175 6.60 -8.79 -15.44
CA LEU A 175 6.85 -8.90 -14.00
C LEU A 175 8.24 -9.50 -13.73
N PHE A 176 8.57 -10.60 -14.39
CA PHE A 176 9.87 -11.25 -14.29
C PHE A 176 11.00 -10.30 -14.66
N LYS A 177 10.86 -9.54 -15.76
CA LYS A 177 11.85 -8.53 -16.16
C LYS A 177 12.00 -7.42 -15.12
N ILE A 178 10.90 -6.88 -14.60
CA ILE A 178 10.94 -5.83 -13.58
C ILE A 178 11.60 -6.35 -12.30
N CYS A 179 11.22 -7.53 -11.81
CA CYS A 179 11.84 -8.14 -10.63
C CYS A 179 13.33 -8.39 -10.85
N LEU A 180 13.73 -8.91 -12.02
CA LEU A 180 15.12 -9.18 -12.33
C LEU A 180 15.95 -7.88 -12.36
N VAL A 181 15.45 -6.82 -13.01
CA VAL A 181 16.10 -5.51 -13.04
C VAL A 181 16.22 -4.92 -11.63
N ILE A 182 15.14 -4.95 -10.83
CA ILE A 182 15.18 -4.46 -9.44
C ILE A 182 16.17 -5.27 -8.61
N SER A 183 16.17 -6.60 -8.70
CA SER A 183 17.12 -7.45 -7.98
C SER A 183 18.56 -7.17 -8.38
N ILE A 184 18.84 -6.96 -9.67
CA ILE A 184 20.17 -6.55 -10.15
C ILE A 184 20.56 -5.19 -9.55
N ILE A 185 19.70 -4.18 -9.65
CA ILE A 185 19.96 -2.85 -9.11
C ILE A 185 20.25 -2.94 -7.61
N LEU A 186 19.42 -3.65 -6.84
CA LEU A 186 19.62 -3.84 -5.40
C LEU A 186 20.89 -4.61 -5.08
N PHE A 187 21.25 -5.62 -5.89
CA PHE A 187 22.47 -6.39 -5.70
C PHE A 187 23.73 -5.54 -5.94
N TYR A 188 23.73 -4.69 -6.97
CA TYR A 188 24.86 -3.81 -7.26
C TYR A 188 24.92 -2.58 -6.36
N PHE A 189 23.77 -2.04 -5.90
CA PHE A 189 23.76 -0.96 -4.90
C PHE A 189 24.26 -1.41 -3.52
N ARG A 190 24.28 -2.72 -3.23
CA ARG A 190 24.91 -3.29 -2.04
C ARG A 190 26.41 -2.99 -1.94
N ILE A 191 27.06 -2.56 -3.03
CA ILE A 191 28.48 -2.17 -3.06
C ILE A 191 28.70 -0.73 -2.51
N PHE A 192 27.64 0.08 -2.37
CA PHE A 192 27.72 1.50 -2.01
C PHE A 192 27.14 1.85 -0.62
N LEU A 193 26.73 0.86 0.17
CA LEU A 193 26.19 0.97 1.54
C LEU A 193 27.01 0.08 2.47
#